data_AF-A0A969NKT9-F1
#
_entry.id   AF-A0A969NKT9-F1
#
_cell.length_a   1.000
_cell.length_b   1.000
_cell.length_c   1.000
_cell.angle_alpha   90.00
_cell.angle_beta   90.00
_cell.angle_gamma   90.00
#
_symmetry.space_group_name_H-M   'P 1'
#
loop_
_entity.id
_entity.type
_entity.pdbx_description
1 polymer ?
#
loop_
_entity_poly.entity_id
_entity_poly.type
_entity_poly.pdbx_seq_one_letter_code
_entity_poly.pdbx_strand_id
1 'polypeptide(L)'
;MPRKKTKSTKPQSTNRPRKTVSFLEKSQVGISLTPQAVKNLSEIVESTGLSKSEVVESLVTGNLAIASQIAAKTISIESDHNDDPENIATKIQVLDTNAPSENQPQIEKSSESEQGKSPALLELKEKIKEHKANYQALKKYAEEQEALVKKLIAQIESQKGQESNEDRQNIEQLEAQFNQELNQLQQQLSEREAGQKTTAESLISSEAKIRELEQQLSTQQDSDSAIQEQLAAKESALTQLQQQLDDKQGEIDNLSQVQTQLTEKESALTQLQQQLDDKQREINSLNSDREQAQTQLTEKESALAQLQNQLDDKQGEINSLNSDRQQAQTQLSEVQSQLSKASDSSQNLQIQLTDAQQQLGTFREQIQQQQGELDRLRADNQNSQKQLNDKQGQIINLEQQINQQKVQIEEQNRVNHDLQHKITQQEQQVTELSQQIAAKEQAINQTKEQLKQEIAQKEQQVASLRQETTKRSELEIQISDRIKLIEQLNQQLEEQEKNNGLLDLKGNEQQGLIESLRSQLAEQSSLTEKISTSSTYKTWAIILLGILLTLASAISAQSYLF
;
A
#
# COMPACT_ATOMS: atom_id res chain seq x y z
N MET A 1 9.17 30.00 -11.14
CA MET A 1 9.21 31.48 -11.18
C MET A 1 8.41 31.98 -12.39
N PRO A 2 7.78 33.18 -12.34
CA PRO A 2 6.88 33.66 -13.40
C PRO A 2 7.49 34.76 -14.28
N ARG A 3 6.87 35.00 -15.45
CA ARG A 3 6.60 36.37 -15.96
C ARG A 3 5.50 36.40 -17.02
N LYS A 4 4.26 36.62 -16.58
CA LYS A 4 3.17 37.13 -17.44
C LYS A 4 3.41 38.62 -17.73
N LYS A 5 3.06 39.10 -18.93
CA LYS A 5 2.59 40.48 -19.18
C LYS A 5 1.47 40.43 -20.23
N THR A 6 0.56 41.41 -20.20
CA THR A 6 -0.78 41.32 -20.83
C THR A 6 -1.33 42.68 -21.25
N LYS A 7 -1.97 42.75 -22.43
CA LYS A 7 -2.81 43.88 -22.93
C LYS A 7 -2.05 45.23 -23.08
N SER A 8 -2.53 46.26 -23.78
CA SER A 8 -3.83 46.54 -24.42
C SER A 8 -3.67 47.51 -25.62
N THR A 9 -4.73 47.79 -26.38
CA THR A 9 -4.69 48.71 -27.55
C THR A 9 -5.94 49.59 -27.67
N LYS A 10 -5.78 50.86 -28.14
CA LYS A 10 -6.84 51.82 -28.61
C LYS A 10 -7.88 52.31 -27.56
N PRO A 11 -8.70 53.36 -27.85
CA PRO A 11 -8.40 54.64 -28.54
C PRO A 11 -9.12 55.89 -27.92
N GLN A 12 -9.15 57.01 -28.67
CA GLN A 12 -10.11 58.14 -28.63
C GLN A 12 -10.04 59.22 -27.52
N SER A 13 -9.96 60.48 -27.97
CA SER A 13 -10.78 61.60 -27.48
C SER A 13 -10.87 62.68 -28.58
N THR A 14 -11.91 63.54 -28.55
CA THR A 14 -12.26 64.50 -29.62
C THR A 14 -12.57 65.87 -29.05
N ASN A 15 -12.19 66.99 -29.72
CA ASN A 15 -12.86 68.28 -29.50
C ASN A 15 -12.56 69.44 -30.50
N ARG A 16 -13.67 70.11 -30.90
CA ARG A 16 -13.89 71.53 -31.29
C ARG A 16 -14.04 71.97 -32.78
N PRO A 17 -15.09 72.78 -33.11
CA PRO A 17 -15.36 73.38 -34.44
C PRO A 17 -15.09 74.92 -34.55
N ARG A 18 -15.36 75.51 -35.74
CA ARG A 18 -15.16 76.93 -36.15
C ARG A 18 -16.31 77.90 -35.80
N LYS A 19 -16.04 79.22 -35.68
CA LYS A 19 -16.82 80.42 -36.15
C LYS A 19 -16.08 81.75 -35.82
N THR A 20 -16.59 82.97 -36.11
CA THR A 20 -16.48 83.74 -37.39
C THR A 20 -16.81 85.25 -37.24
N VAL A 21 -15.99 86.13 -37.87
CA VAL A 21 -16.16 87.55 -38.32
C VAL A 21 -16.60 88.72 -37.39
N SER A 22 -15.96 89.89 -37.61
CA SER A 22 -16.51 91.26 -37.50
C SER A 22 -15.65 92.23 -38.35
N PHE A 23 -16.13 92.84 -39.44
CA PHE A 23 -16.94 94.09 -39.56
C PHE A 23 -16.19 95.42 -39.26
N LEU A 24 -15.83 96.16 -40.32
CA LEU A 24 -15.96 97.63 -40.48
C LEU A 24 -15.26 98.12 -41.77
N GLU A 25 -15.90 99.02 -42.52
CA GLU A 25 -15.29 99.72 -43.67
C GLU A 25 -14.64 101.04 -43.24
N LYS A 26 -13.59 101.44 -43.98
CA LYS A 26 -13.10 102.83 -44.06
C LYS A 26 -12.62 103.07 -45.50
N SER A 27 -13.16 104.06 -46.19
CA SER A 27 -12.60 104.52 -47.45
C SER A 27 -11.30 105.28 -47.18
N GLN A 28 -10.26 105.01 -47.97
CA GLN A 28 -8.93 105.59 -47.78
C GLN A 28 -8.53 106.38 -49.03
N VAL A 29 -8.66 107.71 -48.95
CA VAL A 29 -8.27 108.61 -50.04
C VAL A 29 -6.76 108.84 -49.98
N GLY A 30 -6.03 108.32 -50.97
CA GLY A 30 -4.58 108.51 -51.09
C GLY A 30 -4.23 109.76 -51.88
N ILE A 31 -3.66 110.78 -51.21
CA ILE A 31 -3.07 111.95 -51.87
C ILE A 31 -1.57 111.69 -52.09
N SER A 32 -1.13 111.70 -53.35
CA SER A 32 0.29 111.66 -53.68
C SER A 32 0.90 113.07 -53.64
N LEU A 33 2.04 113.22 -52.96
CA LEU A 33 2.77 114.47 -52.85
C LEU A 33 4.14 114.33 -53.53
N THR A 34 4.60 115.40 -54.19
CA THR A 34 5.94 115.42 -54.78
C THR A 34 7.02 115.36 -53.68
N PRO A 35 8.25 114.87 -53.97
CA PRO A 35 9.31 114.78 -52.96
C PRO A 35 9.61 116.12 -52.26
N GLN A 36 9.51 117.24 -52.99
CA GLN A 36 9.66 118.58 -52.42
C GLN A 36 8.48 118.95 -51.50
N ALA A 37 7.24 118.63 -51.88
CA ALA A 37 6.08 118.85 -51.02
C ALA A 37 6.15 118.02 -49.73
N VAL A 38 6.65 116.78 -49.78
CA VAL A 38 6.89 115.93 -48.60
C VAL A 38 7.98 116.51 -47.68
N LYS A 39 9.02 117.13 -48.25
CA LYS A 39 10.06 117.86 -47.49
C LYS A 39 9.45 119.08 -46.79
N ASN A 40 8.77 119.95 -47.54
CA ASN A 40 8.11 121.15 -46.99
C ASN A 40 7.09 120.79 -45.89
N LEU A 41 6.28 119.75 -46.08
CA LEU A 41 5.32 119.26 -45.08
C LEU A 41 6.02 118.78 -43.79
N SER A 42 7.23 118.21 -43.92
CA SER A 42 8.01 117.78 -42.76
C SER A 42 8.59 118.98 -41.99
N GLU A 43 9.03 120.02 -42.69
CA GLU A 43 9.49 121.28 -42.09
C GLU A 43 8.35 122.05 -41.40
N ILE A 44 7.13 122.02 -41.95
CA ILE A 44 5.92 122.57 -41.31
C ILE A 44 5.58 121.80 -40.03
N VAL A 45 5.68 120.47 -40.04
CA VAL A 45 5.47 119.65 -38.83
C VAL A 45 6.51 119.93 -37.75
N GLU A 46 7.79 120.05 -38.12
CA GLU A 46 8.88 120.33 -37.18
C GLU A 46 8.80 121.75 -36.57
N SER A 47 8.28 122.73 -37.32
CA SER A 47 8.10 124.11 -36.84
C SER A 47 6.76 124.39 -36.12
N THR A 48 5.74 123.55 -36.30
CA THR A 48 4.43 123.69 -35.61
C THR A 48 4.24 122.73 -34.44
N GLY A 49 4.94 121.59 -34.42
CA GLY A 49 4.77 120.52 -33.43
C GLY A 49 3.53 119.64 -33.64
N LEU A 50 2.76 119.85 -34.71
CA LEU A 50 1.57 119.07 -35.06
C LEU A 50 1.91 117.79 -35.83
N SER A 51 1.02 116.80 -35.84
CA SER A 51 1.25 115.56 -36.60
C SER A 51 1.04 115.72 -38.11
N LYS A 52 1.71 114.91 -38.95
CA LYS A 52 1.63 115.02 -40.43
C LYS A 52 0.20 114.92 -40.98
N SER A 53 -0.62 114.05 -40.40
CA SER A 53 -2.03 113.89 -40.72
C SER A 53 -2.86 115.12 -40.36
N GLU A 54 -2.59 115.70 -39.20
CA GLU A 54 -3.32 116.80 -38.56
C GLU A 54 -2.99 118.16 -39.21
N VAL A 55 -1.76 118.32 -39.72
CA VAL A 55 -1.40 119.43 -40.63
C VAL A 55 -2.16 119.31 -41.95
N VAL A 56 -2.25 118.13 -42.56
CA VAL A 56 -3.02 117.93 -43.80
C VAL A 56 -4.52 118.14 -43.57
N GLU A 57 -5.07 117.64 -42.45
CA GLU A 57 -6.46 117.83 -42.06
C GLU A 57 -6.78 119.31 -41.79
N SER A 58 -5.88 120.04 -41.11
CA SER A 58 -6.02 121.49 -40.89
C SER A 58 -5.91 122.32 -42.17
N LEU A 59 -5.15 121.86 -43.16
CA LEU A 59 -5.09 122.49 -44.50
C LEU A 59 -6.37 122.24 -45.30
N VAL A 60 -6.90 121.01 -45.27
CA VAL A 60 -8.12 120.62 -46.02
C VAL A 60 -9.39 121.20 -45.39
N THR A 61 -9.41 121.41 -44.07
CA THR A 61 -10.52 122.06 -43.34
C THR A 61 -10.43 123.59 -43.31
N GLY A 62 -9.36 124.19 -43.84
CA GLY A 62 -9.15 125.64 -43.88
C GLY A 62 -8.64 126.28 -42.58
N ASN A 63 -8.42 125.49 -41.52
CA ASN A 63 -7.95 125.97 -40.22
C ASN A 63 -6.46 126.34 -40.17
N LEU A 64 -5.67 126.05 -41.22
CA LEU A 64 -4.25 126.40 -41.30
C LEU A 64 -3.92 127.20 -42.58
N ALA A 65 -3.46 128.44 -42.41
CA ALA A 65 -3.10 129.33 -43.53
C ALA A 65 -1.57 129.33 -43.80
N ILE A 66 -1.15 128.96 -45.02
CA ILE A 66 0.26 129.02 -45.43
C ILE A 66 0.60 130.42 -45.98
N ALA A 67 1.19 131.28 -45.16
CA ALA A 67 1.69 132.58 -45.57
C ALA A 67 3.07 132.47 -46.27
N SER A 68 3.09 132.61 -47.61
CA SER A 68 4.35 132.68 -48.37
C SER A 68 4.90 134.11 -48.41
N GLN A 69 6.17 134.28 -48.05
CA GLN A 69 6.86 135.59 -48.08
C GLN A 69 7.18 136.10 -49.50
N ILE A 70 6.73 135.41 -50.56
CA ILE A 70 7.01 135.75 -51.98
C ILE A 70 5.72 135.78 -52.82
N ALA A 71 4.55 136.03 -52.20
CA ALA A 71 3.28 136.19 -52.89
C ALA A 71 2.93 137.69 -53.09
N ALA A 72 2.92 138.16 -54.34
CA ALA A 72 2.61 139.56 -54.68
C ALA A 72 1.10 139.88 -54.74
N LYS A 73 0.23 138.89 -54.58
CA LYS A 73 -1.23 139.05 -54.46
C LYS A 73 -1.83 137.87 -53.71
N THR A 74 -2.54 138.15 -52.63
CA THR A 74 -3.44 137.20 -51.96
C THR A 74 -4.84 137.44 -52.49
N ILE A 75 -5.57 136.36 -52.82
CA ILE A 75 -7.01 136.41 -53.04
C ILE A 75 -7.65 135.63 -51.89
N SER A 76 -8.34 136.36 -51.03
CA SER A 76 -9.24 135.84 -50.02
C SER A 76 -10.64 136.37 -50.34
N ILE A 77 -11.63 135.49 -50.22
CA ILE A 77 -13.08 135.67 -50.00
C ILE A 77 -13.61 134.24 -50.17
N GLU A 78 -13.80 133.46 -49.10
CA GLU A 78 -14.79 133.62 -48.03
C GLU A 78 -16.19 133.17 -48.50
N SER A 79 -16.78 132.24 -47.74
CA SER A 79 -17.92 131.45 -48.18
C SER A 79 -19.23 131.95 -47.58
N ASP A 80 -20.08 132.56 -48.41
CA ASP A 80 -21.48 132.78 -48.07
C ASP A 80 -22.35 131.64 -48.59
N HIS A 81 -23.20 131.11 -47.72
CA HIS A 81 -24.35 130.30 -48.12
C HIS A 81 -25.48 131.24 -48.56
N ASN A 82 -26.12 130.92 -49.70
CA ASN A 82 -27.57 130.70 -49.87
C ASN A 82 -28.05 131.03 -51.29
N ASP A 83 -28.81 130.09 -51.86
CA ASP A 83 -30.01 130.26 -52.68
C ASP A 83 -30.20 131.52 -53.58
N ASP A 84 -30.04 131.28 -54.89
CA ASP A 84 -30.90 131.80 -55.97
C ASP A 84 -30.72 133.31 -56.37
N PRO A 85 -31.47 133.93 -57.33
CA PRO A 85 -30.84 134.28 -58.61
C PRO A 85 -30.94 135.76 -59.08
N GLU A 86 -30.50 135.99 -60.34
CA GLU A 86 -30.65 137.17 -61.22
C GLU A 86 -29.54 138.27 -61.27
N ASN A 87 -28.91 138.36 -62.46
CA ASN A 87 -28.67 139.56 -63.28
C ASN A 87 -28.10 140.87 -62.66
N ILE A 88 -26.81 141.15 -62.92
CA ILE A 88 -26.28 142.53 -63.08
C ILE A 88 -25.30 142.59 -64.28
N ALA A 89 -25.34 143.65 -65.08
CA ALA A 89 -24.44 143.90 -66.22
C ALA A 89 -23.77 145.29 -66.17
N THR A 90 -22.69 145.52 -66.93
CA THR A 90 -22.07 146.86 -67.12
C THR A 90 -21.37 146.99 -68.49
N LYS A 91 -21.08 148.22 -68.97
CA LYS A 91 -20.97 148.62 -70.39
C LYS A 91 -20.00 149.81 -70.61
N ILE A 92 -19.44 150.03 -71.82
CA ILE A 92 -18.85 151.30 -72.36
C ILE A 92 -18.82 151.33 -73.94
N GLN A 93 -18.54 152.47 -74.62
CA GLN A 93 -18.96 152.78 -76.03
C GLN A 93 -18.18 153.94 -76.78
N VAL A 94 -18.33 154.08 -78.14
CA VAL A 94 -18.33 155.35 -78.99
C VAL A 94 -16.95 156.07 -79.29
N LEU A 95 -16.62 156.86 -80.37
CA LEU A 95 -17.24 157.59 -81.56
C LEU A 95 -16.25 157.74 -82.79
N ASP A 96 -16.70 158.30 -83.94
CA ASP A 96 -16.00 158.71 -85.20
C ASP A 96 -15.34 160.14 -85.21
N THR A 97 -14.78 160.65 -86.35
CA THR A 97 -14.89 162.07 -86.89
C THR A 97 -14.12 162.38 -88.23
N ASN A 98 -14.14 163.65 -88.73
CA ASN A 98 -13.96 164.06 -90.16
C ASN A 98 -13.43 165.53 -90.40
N ALA A 99 -12.77 165.83 -91.56
CA ALA A 99 -12.42 167.14 -92.23
C ALA A 99 -11.52 168.22 -91.52
N PRO A 100 -10.72 169.08 -92.25
CA PRO A 100 -11.07 170.50 -92.59
C PRO A 100 -10.35 171.15 -93.85
N SER A 101 -10.24 172.51 -93.98
CA SER A 101 -9.79 173.32 -95.17
C SER A 101 -9.22 174.75 -94.84
N GLU A 102 -8.57 175.52 -95.78
CA GLU A 102 -8.62 177.04 -96.02
C GLU A 102 -7.39 177.87 -96.63
N ASN A 103 -7.69 178.87 -97.53
CA ASN A 103 -7.23 180.32 -97.72
C ASN A 103 -5.91 180.97 -98.37
N GLN A 104 -6.12 181.94 -99.33
CA GLN A 104 -5.47 183.28 -99.73
C GLN A 104 -3.98 183.43 -100.28
N PRO A 105 -3.34 184.62 -100.72
CA PRO A 105 -3.67 186.12 -100.79
C PRO A 105 -3.11 187.14 -101.95
N GLN A 106 -3.59 188.44 -102.03
CA GLN A 106 -2.98 189.81 -102.43
C GLN A 106 -2.37 190.22 -103.87
N ILE A 107 -1.94 191.46 -104.34
CA ILE A 107 -2.25 192.98 -104.35
C ILE A 107 -1.22 193.78 -105.32
N GLU A 108 -1.07 195.06 -105.85
CA GLU A 108 -1.55 196.52 -106.01
C GLU A 108 -0.99 197.17 -107.41
N LYS A 109 -0.76 198.45 -107.92
CA LYS A 109 -0.78 200.00 -107.74
C LYS A 109 -0.50 200.73 -109.16
N SER A 110 -0.17 202.01 -109.58
CA SER A 110 -0.20 203.55 -109.32
C SER A 110 0.55 204.36 -110.50
N SER A 111 0.65 205.71 -110.83
CA SER A 111 -0.04 207.07 -110.70
C SER A 111 0.71 208.33 -111.39
N GLU A 112 0.04 209.47 -111.78
CA GLU A 112 0.48 210.94 -112.01
C GLU A 112 1.33 211.51 -113.25
N SER A 113 1.56 212.83 -113.62
CA SER A 113 0.84 214.21 -113.60
C SER A 113 1.57 215.47 -114.33
N GLU A 114 0.92 216.67 -114.48
CA GLU A 114 1.38 218.15 -114.63
C GLU A 114 1.72 219.01 -115.96
N GLN A 115 2.06 220.35 -115.88
CA GLN A 115 1.69 221.51 -116.81
C GLN A 115 2.77 222.60 -117.29
N GLY A 116 2.46 223.54 -118.25
CA GLY A 116 2.72 225.03 -118.11
C GLY A 116 3.36 226.04 -119.18
N LYS A 117 2.57 226.99 -119.76
CA LYS A 117 2.72 228.49 -120.08
C LYS A 117 3.90 229.29 -120.79
N SER A 118 3.50 230.20 -121.73
CA SER A 118 3.93 231.63 -122.04
C SER A 118 5.37 232.02 -122.52
N PRO A 119 5.67 233.27 -123.02
CA PRO A 119 4.85 234.50 -123.26
C PRO A 119 4.94 235.10 -124.71
N ALA A 120 4.40 236.32 -124.95
CA ALA A 120 4.47 237.04 -126.24
C ALA A 120 4.31 238.58 -126.13
N LEU A 121 4.91 239.35 -127.06
CA LEU A 121 4.49 240.72 -127.47
C LEU A 121 5.25 241.18 -128.72
N LEU A 122 4.55 241.85 -129.67
CA LEU A 122 5.03 242.49 -130.92
C LEU A 122 5.74 241.59 -131.97
N GLU A 123 5.44 241.69 -133.27
CA GLU A 123 4.14 241.98 -133.88
C GLU A 123 3.97 241.26 -135.24
N LEU A 124 3.26 240.11 -135.21
CA LEU A 124 2.31 239.60 -136.20
C LEU A 124 2.71 239.39 -137.69
N LYS A 125 3.86 239.88 -138.20
CA LYS A 125 4.24 239.82 -139.63
C LYS A 125 5.21 238.70 -140.01
N GLU A 126 6.14 238.35 -139.13
CA GLU A 126 7.23 237.41 -139.46
C GLU A 126 6.80 235.94 -139.40
N LYS A 127 5.89 235.61 -138.48
CA LYS A 127 5.35 234.24 -138.26
C LYS A 127 4.63 233.61 -139.47
N ILE A 128 4.28 234.39 -140.49
CA ILE A 128 3.54 233.89 -141.67
C ILE A 128 4.43 233.04 -142.59
N LYS A 129 5.74 233.32 -142.69
CA LYS A 129 6.62 232.60 -143.65
C LYS A 129 7.24 231.34 -143.06
N GLU A 130 7.61 231.38 -141.78
CA GLU A 130 8.13 230.24 -141.00
C GLU A 130 7.13 229.07 -140.94
N HIS A 131 5.83 229.38 -140.87
CA HIS A 131 4.75 228.39 -140.87
C HIS A 131 4.70 227.51 -142.14
N LYS A 132 5.31 227.96 -143.26
CA LYS A 132 5.43 227.17 -144.50
C LYS A 132 6.56 226.12 -144.43
N ALA A 133 7.62 226.39 -143.68
CA ALA A 133 8.68 225.41 -143.43
C ALA A 133 8.18 224.32 -142.45
N ASN A 134 7.49 224.74 -141.39
CA ASN A 134 7.04 223.83 -140.33
C ASN A 134 6.01 222.79 -140.83
N TYR A 135 5.17 223.15 -141.80
CA TYR A 135 4.22 222.20 -142.43
C TYR A 135 4.92 221.05 -143.18
N GLN A 136 6.07 221.30 -143.83
CA GLN A 136 6.81 220.24 -144.52
C GLN A 136 7.56 219.32 -143.55
N ALA A 137 8.01 219.84 -142.40
CA ALA A 137 8.55 218.99 -141.33
C ALA A 137 7.47 218.05 -140.76
N LEU A 138 6.26 218.56 -140.50
CA LEU A 138 5.17 217.77 -139.92
C LEU A 138 4.70 216.60 -140.82
N LYS A 139 4.72 216.77 -142.15
CA LYS A 139 4.43 215.66 -143.08
C LYS A 139 5.40 214.50 -142.90
N LYS A 140 6.69 214.80 -142.69
CA LYS A 140 7.74 213.78 -142.55
C LYS A 140 7.57 212.94 -141.27
N TYR A 141 7.07 213.56 -140.19
CA TYR A 141 6.79 212.86 -138.93
C TYR A 141 5.60 211.89 -139.02
N ALA A 142 4.59 212.19 -139.84
CA ALA A 142 3.43 211.32 -140.03
C ALA A 142 3.79 209.99 -140.73
N GLU A 143 4.65 210.06 -141.76
CA GLU A 143 5.10 208.90 -142.54
C GLU A 143 5.97 207.94 -141.69
N GLU A 144 6.72 208.46 -140.72
CA GLU A 144 7.52 207.66 -139.78
C GLU A 144 6.66 206.93 -138.72
N GLN A 145 5.53 207.51 -138.30
CA GLN A 145 4.61 206.85 -137.35
C GLN A 145 3.82 205.69 -137.99
N GLU A 146 3.44 205.80 -139.28
CA GLU A 146 2.77 204.68 -139.99
C GLU A 146 3.70 203.45 -140.10
N ALA A 147 5.00 203.67 -140.27
CA ALA A 147 5.99 202.60 -140.28
C ALA A 147 6.12 201.88 -138.91
N LEU A 148 5.94 202.61 -137.80
CA LEU A 148 5.98 202.02 -136.45
C LEU A 148 4.76 201.13 -136.18
N VAL A 149 3.55 201.57 -136.58
CA VAL A 149 2.31 200.79 -136.42
C VAL A 149 2.37 199.48 -137.20
N LYS A 150 2.88 199.50 -138.44
CA LYS A 150 3.13 198.26 -139.23
C LYS A 150 4.07 197.29 -138.52
N LYS A 151 5.05 197.79 -137.76
CA LYS A 151 5.99 196.95 -137.01
C LYS A 151 5.36 196.32 -135.75
N LEU A 152 4.46 197.03 -135.07
CA LEU A 152 3.71 196.47 -133.92
C LEU A 152 2.73 195.37 -134.35
N ILE A 153 2.04 195.52 -135.48
CA ILE A 153 1.11 194.50 -136.00
C ILE A 153 1.84 193.17 -136.24
N ALA A 154 2.99 193.23 -136.94
CA ALA A 154 3.83 192.06 -137.19
C ALA A 154 4.34 191.38 -135.90
N GLN A 155 4.47 192.13 -134.79
CA GLN A 155 4.91 191.57 -133.50
C GLN A 155 3.77 190.87 -132.75
N ILE A 156 2.51 191.33 -132.90
CA ILE A 156 1.34 190.67 -132.32
C ILE A 156 1.03 189.35 -133.04
N GLU A 157 1.13 189.33 -134.38
CA GLU A 157 0.93 188.11 -135.18
C GLU A 157 2.04 187.07 -134.90
N SER A 158 3.23 187.50 -134.49
CA SER A 158 4.33 186.63 -134.06
C SER A 158 4.10 185.93 -132.71
N GLN A 159 3.12 186.34 -131.89
CA GLN A 159 2.96 185.83 -130.51
C GLN A 159 1.70 184.98 -130.28
N LYS A 160 0.75 184.94 -131.23
CA LYS A 160 -0.53 184.23 -131.03
C LYS A 160 -0.58 182.80 -131.60
N GLY A 161 0.59 182.21 -131.89
CA GLY A 161 0.71 180.98 -132.68
C GLY A 161 1.18 179.72 -131.96
N GLN A 162 1.45 179.73 -130.64
CA GLN A 162 2.13 178.62 -129.96
C GLN A 162 1.45 178.05 -128.70
N GLU A 163 0.32 178.58 -128.23
CA GLU A 163 -0.33 178.13 -126.98
C GLU A 163 -1.80 177.71 -127.21
N SER A 164 -2.03 176.50 -127.77
CA SER A 164 -3.30 175.74 -127.65
C SER A 164 -3.24 174.41 -128.43
N ASN A 165 -2.78 173.31 -127.80
CA ASN A 165 -3.20 171.94 -128.16
C ASN A 165 -2.78 170.86 -127.15
N GLU A 166 -1.55 170.92 -126.61
CA GLU A 166 -0.98 169.80 -125.81
C GLU A 166 -1.71 169.58 -124.47
N ASP A 167 -1.97 170.64 -123.70
CA ASP A 167 -2.60 170.53 -122.36
C ASP A 167 -3.94 169.79 -122.37
N ARG A 168 -4.71 169.91 -123.46
CA ARG A 168 -6.03 169.29 -123.57
C ARG A 168 -5.94 167.77 -123.74
N GLN A 169 -4.86 167.26 -124.34
CA GLN A 169 -4.65 165.81 -124.49
C GLN A 169 -4.18 165.16 -123.18
N ASN A 170 -3.38 165.89 -122.38
CA ASN A 170 -2.88 165.40 -121.09
C ASN A 170 -4.01 165.15 -120.08
N ILE A 171 -5.03 166.00 -120.02
CA ILE A 171 -6.18 165.83 -119.11
C ILE A 171 -7.00 164.59 -119.47
N GLU A 172 -7.35 164.44 -120.75
CA GLU A 172 -8.13 163.30 -121.27
C GLU A 172 -7.39 161.95 -121.05
N GLN A 173 -6.06 161.97 -121.13
CA GLN A 173 -5.21 160.81 -120.82
C GLN A 173 -5.15 160.49 -119.31
N LEU A 174 -5.22 161.50 -118.43
CA LEU A 174 -5.19 161.31 -116.97
C LEU A 174 -6.54 160.81 -116.43
N GLU A 175 -7.67 161.30 -116.97
CA GLU A 175 -9.00 160.75 -116.65
C GLU A 175 -9.15 159.29 -117.08
N ALA A 176 -8.55 158.91 -118.22
CA ALA A 176 -8.48 157.51 -118.65
C ALA A 176 -7.64 156.64 -117.69
N GLN A 177 -6.50 157.15 -117.20
CA GLN A 177 -5.67 156.46 -116.21
C GLN A 177 -6.39 156.26 -114.87
N PHE A 178 -7.03 157.30 -114.32
CA PHE A 178 -7.80 157.15 -113.08
C PHE A 178 -8.97 156.19 -113.21
N ASN A 179 -9.71 156.22 -114.33
CA ASN A 179 -10.79 155.25 -114.56
C ASN A 179 -10.24 153.82 -114.71
N GLN A 180 -9.06 153.63 -115.30
CA GLN A 180 -8.40 152.33 -115.36
C GLN A 180 -8.00 151.84 -113.96
N GLU A 181 -7.39 152.69 -113.13
CA GLU A 181 -6.97 152.34 -111.76
C GLU A 181 -8.18 152.07 -110.84
N LEU A 182 -9.27 152.83 -110.96
CA LEU A 182 -10.50 152.64 -110.19
C LEU A 182 -11.17 151.30 -110.55
N ASN A 183 -11.23 150.95 -111.85
CA ASN A 183 -11.69 149.63 -112.29
C ASN A 183 -10.78 148.51 -111.77
N GLN A 184 -9.45 148.70 -111.76
CA GLN A 184 -8.52 147.72 -111.17
C GLN A 184 -8.72 147.56 -109.66
N LEU A 185 -8.93 148.63 -108.90
CA LEU A 185 -9.24 148.56 -107.48
C LEU A 185 -10.57 147.87 -107.20
N GLN A 186 -11.60 148.15 -108.02
CA GLN A 186 -12.91 147.52 -107.89
C GLN A 186 -12.88 146.03 -108.25
N GLN A 187 -12.07 145.64 -109.25
CA GLN A 187 -11.78 144.23 -109.55
C GLN A 187 -11.04 143.56 -108.39
N GLN A 188 -9.98 144.16 -107.86
CA GLN A 188 -9.23 143.64 -106.71
C GLN A 188 -10.09 143.49 -105.45
N LEU A 189 -11.03 144.42 -105.22
CA LEU A 189 -12.01 144.31 -104.14
C LEU A 189 -12.92 143.08 -104.33
N SER A 190 -13.49 142.90 -105.53
CA SER A 190 -14.37 141.76 -105.80
C SER A 190 -13.63 140.41 -105.78
N GLU A 191 -12.38 140.37 -106.28
CA GLU A 191 -11.49 139.21 -106.15
C GLU A 191 -11.13 138.92 -104.68
N ARG A 192 -10.92 139.95 -103.86
CA ARG A 192 -10.68 139.82 -102.42
C ARG A 192 -11.93 139.38 -101.65
N GLU A 193 -13.12 139.86 -102.01
CA GLU A 193 -14.39 139.41 -101.44
C GLU A 193 -14.66 137.94 -101.79
N ALA A 194 -14.41 137.52 -103.04
CA ALA A 194 -14.46 136.13 -103.44
C ALA A 194 -13.43 135.27 -102.70
N GLY A 195 -12.22 135.80 -102.49
CA GLY A 195 -11.17 135.18 -101.67
C GLY A 195 -11.56 135.05 -100.19
N GLN A 196 -12.19 136.07 -99.59
CA GLN A 196 -12.71 136.00 -98.22
C GLN A 196 -13.88 135.02 -98.11
N LYS A 197 -14.79 134.99 -99.09
CA LYS A 197 -15.89 134.03 -99.11
C LYS A 197 -15.37 132.59 -99.20
N THR A 198 -14.48 132.30 -100.14
CA THR A 198 -13.92 130.94 -100.32
C THR A 198 -13.06 130.50 -99.13
N THR A 199 -12.30 131.41 -98.51
CA THR A 199 -11.57 131.09 -97.27
C THR A 199 -12.51 130.90 -96.07
N ALA A 200 -13.62 131.63 -95.96
CA ALA A 200 -14.63 131.41 -94.92
C ALA A 200 -15.38 130.08 -95.12
N GLU A 201 -15.75 129.73 -96.36
CA GLU A 201 -16.34 128.43 -96.70
C GLU A 201 -15.36 127.28 -96.39
N SER A 202 -14.07 127.45 -96.70
CA SER A 202 -13.01 126.51 -96.30
C SER A 202 -12.81 126.44 -94.78
N LEU A 203 -12.95 127.55 -94.06
CA LEU A 203 -12.82 127.58 -92.60
C LEU A 203 -13.98 126.80 -91.95
N ILE A 204 -15.23 127.07 -92.36
CA ILE A 204 -16.43 126.35 -91.93
C ILE A 204 -16.31 124.85 -92.23
N SER A 205 -15.78 124.48 -93.41
CA SER A 205 -15.50 123.09 -93.76
C SER A 205 -14.45 122.46 -92.84
N SER A 206 -13.38 123.19 -92.50
CA SER A 206 -12.35 122.72 -91.57
C SER A 206 -12.86 122.59 -90.12
N GLU A 207 -13.69 123.54 -89.64
CA GLU A 207 -14.35 123.45 -88.33
C GLU A 207 -15.31 122.25 -88.26
N ALA A 208 -16.08 122.01 -89.32
CA ALA A 208 -16.95 120.84 -89.39
C ALA A 208 -16.13 119.53 -89.35
N LYS A 209 -14.99 119.48 -90.05
CA LYS A 209 -14.09 118.32 -90.02
C LYS A 209 -13.40 118.15 -88.66
N ILE A 210 -13.04 119.24 -87.98
CA ILE A 210 -12.51 119.22 -86.61
C ILE A 210 -13.56 118.65 -85.65
N ARG A 211 -14.80 119.15 -85.67
CA ARG A 211 -15.90 118.62 -84.83
C ARG A 211 -16.19 117.14 -85.11
N GLU A 212 -16.11 116.71 -86.37
CA GLU A 212 -16.25 115.29 -86.74
C GLU A 212 -15.10 114.43 -86.16
N LEU A 213 -13.86 114.93 -86.20
CA LEU A 213 -12.68 114.26 -85.64
C LEU A 213 -12.68 114.25 -84.10
N GLU A 214 -13.13 115.33 -83.46
CA GLU A 214 -13.35 115.42 -82.00
C GLU A 214 -14.42 114.42 -81.55
N GLN A 215 -15.53 114.31 -82.30
CA GLN A 215 -16.55 113.30 -82.04
C GLN A 215 -16.00 111.88 -82.23
N GLN A 216 -15.25 111.62 -83.30
CA GLN A 216 -14.61 110.32 -83.55
C GLN A 216 -13.62 109.97 -82.42
N LEU A 217 -12.79 110.92 -81.99
CA LEU A 217 -11.85 110.74 -80.88
C LEU A 217 -12.58 110.41 -79.58
N SER A 218 -13.67 111.12 -79.26
CA SER A 218 -14.50 110.82 -78.09
C SER A 218 -15.05 109.39 -78.16
N THR A 219 -15.67 109.01 -79.28
CA THR A 219 -16.22 107.64 -79.43
C THR A 219 -15.14 106.55 -79.41
N GLN A 220 -13.92 106.85 -79.86
CA GLN A 220 -12.79 105.94 -79.75
C GLN A 220 -12.31 105.83 -78.29
N GLN A 221 -12.23 106.95 -77.55
CA GLN A 221 -11.86 106.96 -76.14
C GLN A 221 -12.90 106.23 -75.26
N ASP A 222 -14.19 106.39 -75.55
CA ASP A 222 -15.29 105.64 -74.92
C ASP A 222 -15.15 104.14 -75.22
N SER A 223 -14.88 103.78 -76.48
CA SER A 223 -14.65 102.40 -76.93
C SER A 223 -13.41 101.77 -76.27
N ASP A 224 -12.28 102.50 -76.21
CA ASP A 224 -11.04 102.04 -75.60
C ASP A 224 -11.22 101.83 -74.09
N SER A 225 -11.97 102.72 -73.42
CA SER A 225 -12.35 102.57 -72.02
C SER A 225 -13.20 101.31 -71.79
N ALA A 226 -14.23 101.10 -72.62
CA ALA A 226 -15.07 99.91 -72.55
C ALA A 226 -14.31 98.60 -72.88
N ILE A 227 -13.28 98.67 -73.73
CA ILE A 227 -12.38 97.54 -74.01
C ILE A 227 -11.44 97.28 -72.82
N GLN A 228 -10.93 98.32 -72.15
CA GLN A 228 -10.11 98.18 -70.93
C GLN A 228 -10.91 97.56 -69.77
N GLU A 229 -12.16 98.00 -69.55
CA GLU A 229 -13.05 97.38 -68.56
C GLU A 229 -13.32 95.89 -68.87
N GLN A 230 -13.61 95.57 -70.14
CA GLN A 230 -13.80 94.18 -70.56
C GLN A 230 -12.52 93.35 -70.39
N LEU A 231 -11.35 93.90 -70.71
CA LEU A 231 -10.06 93.22 -70.56
C LEU A 231 -9.75 92.93 -69.09
N ALA A 232 -9.88 93.92 -68.20
CA ALA A 232 -9.72 93.74 -66.76
C ALA A 232 -10.71 92.70 -66.19
N ALA A 233 -11.97 92.71 -66.64
CA ALA A 233 -12.95 91.70 -66.27
C ALA A 233 -12.57 90.28 -66.76
N LYS A 234 -11.96 90.16 -67.95
CA LYS A 234 -11.44 88.88 -68.46
C LYS A 234 -10.19 88.41 -67.72
N GLU A 235 -9.27 89.31 -67.36
CA GLU A 235 -8.09 88.97 -66.54
C GLU A 235 -8.51 88.50 -65.13
N SER A 236 -9.48 89.17 -64.51
CA SER A 236 -10.07 88.70 -63.24
C SER A 236 -10.73 87.33 -63.39
N ALA A 237 -11.47 87.09 -64.48
CA ALA A 237 -12.10 85.79 -64.75
C ALA A 237 -11.09 84.67 -65.03
N LEU A 238 -10.01 84.96 -65.77
CA LEU A 238 -8.90 84.02 -65.99
C LEU A 238 -8.17 83.68 -64.68
N THR A 239 -7.95 84.67 -63.82
CA THR A 239 -7.34 84.47 -62.49
C THR A 239 -8.21 83.56 -61.61
N GLN A 240 -9.54 83.76 -61.63
CA GLN A 240 -10.48 82.88 -60.92
C GLN A 240 -10.53 81.47 -61.50
N LEU A 241 -10.48 81.32 -62.82
CA LEU A 241 -10.44 80.02 -63.49
C LEU A 241 -9.12 79.28 -63.22
N GLN A 242 -7.98 79.98 -63.14
CA GLN A 242 -6.70 79.39 -62.77
C GLN A 242 -6.74 78.86 -61.33
N GLN A 243 -7.24 79.65 -60.37
CA GLN A 243 -7.41 79.18 -58.99
C GLN A 243 -8.34 77.96 -58.90
N GLN A 244 -9.43 77.93 -59.67
CA GLN A 244 -10.32 76.76 -59.72
C GLN A 244 -9.66 75.53 -60.34
N LEU A 245 -8.74 75.71 -61.30
CA LEU A 245 -7.95 74.62 -61.89
C LEU A 245 -6.93 74.09 -60.89
N ASP A 246 -6.22 74.98 -60.19
CA ASP A 246 -5.24 74.61 -59.16
C ASP A 246 -5.92 73.89 -57.97
N ASP A 247 -7.07 74.39 -57.51
CA ASP A 247 -7.91 73.74 -56.49
C ASP A 247 -8.36 72.33 -56.94
N LYS A 248 -8.77 72.19 -58.22
CA LYS A 248 -9.19 70.90 -58.81
C LYS A 248 -8.03 69.93 -59.02
N GLN A 249 -6.82 70.42 -59.31
CA GLN A 249 -5.62 69.58 -59.33
C GLN A 249 -5.31 69.05 -57.92
N GLY A 250 -5.44 69.90 -56.88
CA GLY A 250 -5.32 69.47 -55.49
C GLY A 250 -6.36 68.42 -55.07
N GLU A 251 -7.60 68.51 -55.58
CA GLU A 251 -8.60 67.45 -55.42
C GLU A 251 -8.22 66.14 -56.12
N ILE A 252 -7.67 66.21 -57.34
CA ILE A 252 -7.21 65.03 -58.11
C ILE A 252 -6.03 64.33 -57.42
N ASP A 253 -5.06 65.10 -56.93
CA ASP A 253 -3.89 64.56 -56.23
C ASP A 253 -4.29 63.86 -54.91
N ASN A 254 -5.24 64.45 -54.17
CA ASN A 254 -5.85 63.85 -52.98
C ASN A 254 -6.63 62.56 -53.32
N LEU A 255 -7.43 62.54 -54.39
CA LEU A 255 -8.12 61.34 -54.86
C LEU A 255 -7.13 60.22 -55.23
N SER A 256 -6.00 60.55 -55.87
CA SER A 256 -4.92 59.61 -56.18
C SER A 256 -4.28 59.02 -54.90
N GLN A 257 -4.07 59.87 -53.88
CA GLN A 257 -3.58 59.41 -52.58
C GLN A 257 -4.59 58.50 -51.87
N VAL A 258 -5.88 58.84 -51.89
CA VAL A 258 -6.97 58.02 -51.31
C VAL A 258 -7.07 56.67 -52.03
N GLN A 259 -6.96 56.64 -53.36
CA GLN A 259 -7.01 55.39 -54.13
C GLN A 259 -5.77 54.51 -53.87
N THR A 260 -4.59 55.10 -53.70
CA THR A 260 -3.39 54.37 -53.25
C THR A 260 -3.61 53.74 -51.87
N GLN A 261 -4.15 54.51 -50.91
CA GLN A 261 -4.48 53.99 -49.58
C GLN A 261 -5.55 52.89 -49.63
N LEU A 262 -6.52 52.96 -50.54
CA LEU A 262 -7.54 51.92 -50.71
C LEU A 262 -6.90 50.60 -51.14
N THR A 263 -6.05 50.61 -52.18
CA THR A 263 -5.35 49.41 -52.66
C THR A 263 -4.40 48.80 -51.60
N GLU A 264 -3.76 49.63 -50.75
CA GLU A 264 -3.05 49.12 -49.58
C GLU A 264 -3.97 48.37 -48.59
N LYS A 265 -5.19 48.88 -48.34
CA LYS A 265 -6.15 48.23 -47.42
C LYS A 265 -6.76 46.97 -48.04
N GLU A 266 -7.02 46.97 -49.35
CA GLU A 266 -7.45 45.78 -50.08
C GLU A 266 -6.40 44.67 -50.00
N SER A 267 -5.12 44.99 -50.26
CA SER A 267 -4.02 44.04 -50.13
C SER A 267 -3.88 43.51 -48.70
N ALA A 268 -3.98 44.37 -47.69
CA ALA A 268 -3.94 43.97 -46.29
C ALA A 268 -5.14 43.10 -45.88
N LEU A 269 -6.33 43.33 -46.44
CA LEU A 269 -7.51 42.48 -46.24
C LEU A 269 -7.32 41.11 -46.88
N THR A 270 -6.77 41.01 -48.09
CA THR A 270 -6.43 39.72 -48.72
C THR A 270 -5.43 38.92 -47.88
N GLN A 271 -4.39 39.58 -47.34
CA GLN A 271 -3.42 38.95 -46.45
C GLN A 271 -4.06 38.46 -45.14
N LEU A 272 -4.96 39.24 -44.54
CA LEU A 272 -5.68 38.85 -43.33
C LEU A 272 -6.66 37.69 -43.58
N GLN A 273 -7.32 37.65 -44.75
CA GLN A 273 -8.17 36.52 -45.13
C GLN A 273 -7.35 35.24 -45.28
N GLN A 274 -6.20 35.30 -45.98
CA GLN A 274 -5.31 34.14 -46.11
C GLN A 274 -4.83 33.62 -44.74
N GLN A 275 -4.46 34.52 -43.82
CA GLN A 275 -4.08 34.15 -42.45
C GLN A 275 -5.24 33.52 -41.66
N LEU A 276 -6.47 33.97 -41.89
CA LEU A 276 -7.67 33.40 -41.27
C LEU A 276 -7.97 32.00 -41.81
N ASP A 277 -7.89 31.81 -43.12
CA ASP A 277 -8.07 30.51 -43.79
C ASP A 277 -7.02 29.49 -43.33
N ASP A 278 -5.75 29.91 -43.22
CA ASP A 278 -4.67 29.05 -42.71
C ASP A 278 -4.83 28.73 -41.22
N LYS A 279 -5.30 29.68 -40.40
CA LYS A 279 -5.64 29.39 -39.01
C LYS A 279 -6.86 28.49 -38.86
N GLN A 280 -7.83 28.54 -39.78
CA GLN A 280 -8.95 27.60 -39.80
C GLN A 280 -8.48 26.18 -40.18
N ARG A 281 -7.51 26.05 -41.10
CA ARG A 281 -6.87 24.75 -41.42
C ARG A 281 -6.12 24.19 -40.20
N GLU A 282 -5.37 25.02 -39.49
CA GLU A 282 -4.65 24.64 -38.25
C GLU A 282 -5.61 24.19 -37.15
N ILE A 283 -6.72 24.91 -36.93
CA ILE A 283 -7.78 24.52 -35.98
C ILE A 283 -8.41 23.17 -36.38
N ASN A 284 -8.67 22.95 -37.66
CA ASN A 284 -9.25 21.69 -38.14
C ASN A 284 -8.27 20.51 -37.92
N SER A 285 -6.97 20.70 -38.16
CA SER A 285 -5.94 19.69 -37.85
C SER A 285 -5.91 19.37 -36.36
N LEU A 286 -5.80 20.40 -35.50
CA LEU A 286 -5.72 20.22 -34.05
C LEU A 286 -6.97 19.57 -33.44
N ASN A 287 -8.15 19.76 -34.05
CA ASN A 287 -9.36 19.04 -33.67
C ASN A 287 -9.28 17.55 -34.07
N SER A 288 -8.79 17.23 -35.27
CA SER A 288 -8.56 15.84 -35.71
C SER A 288 -7.52 15.12 -34.84
N ASP A 289 -6.41 15.80 -34.52
CA ASP A 289 -5.36 15.28 -33.64
C ASP A 289 -5.90 15.01 -32.22
N ARG A 290 -6.76 15.91 -31.72
CA ARG A 290 -7.46 15.75 -30.44
C ARG A 290 -8.43 14.58 -30.45
N GLU A 291 -9.24 14.42 -31.50
CA GLU A 291 -10.19 13.31 -31.62
C GLU A 291 -9.44 11.97 -31.64
N GLN A 292 -8.36 11.86 -32.44
CA GLN A 292 -7.50 10.68 -32.46
C GLN A 292 -6.88 10.38 -31.07
N ALA A 293 -6.36 11.40 -30.38
CA ALA A 293 -5.80 11.24 -29.03
C ALA A 293 -6.88 10.81 -28.01
N GLN A 294 -8.11 11.28 -28.15
CA GLN A 294 -9.22 10.93 -27.26
C GLN A 294 -9.74 9.51 -27.53
N THR A 295 -9.73 9.04 -28.79
CA THR A 295 -9.94 7.62 -29.12
C THR A 295 -8.85 6.74 -28.51
N GLN A 296 -7.57 7.08 -28.70
CA GLN A 296 -6.44 6.33 -28.12
C GLN A 296 -6.50 6.28 -26.59
N LEU A 297 -6.88 7.37 -25.92
CA LEU A 297 -7.10 7.37 -24.47
C LEU A 297 -8.17 6.34 -24.06
N THR A 298 -9.31 6.34 -24.74
CA THR A 298 -10.43 5.40 -24.48
C THR A 298 -9.99 3.95 -24.69
N GLU A 299 -9.19 3.66 -25.73
CA GLU A 299 -8.59 2.34 -25.97
C GLU A 299 -7.65 1.92 -24.82
N LYS A 300 -6.82 2.84 -24.31
CA LYS A 300 -5.90 2.56 -23.19
C LYS A 300 -6.63 2.36 -21.86
N GLU A 301 -7.69 3.13 -21.60
CA GLU A 301 -8.55 2.96 -20.43
C GLU A 301 -9.25 1.58 -20.46
N SER A 302 -9.76 1.17 -21.63
CA SER A 302 -10.35 -0.17 -21.82
C SER A 302 -9.33 -1.29 -21.61
N ALA A 303 -8.13 -1.16 -22.18
CA ALA A 303 -7.06 -2.14 -21.99
C ALA A 303 -6.56 -2.22 -20.52
N LEU A 304 -6.53 -1.09 -19.81
CA LEU A 304 -6.20 -1.04 -18.39
C LEU A 304 -7.26 -1.77 -17.55
N ALA A 305 -8.55 -1.54 -17.82
CA ALA A 305 -9.64 -2.26 -17.14
C ALA A 305 -9.58 -3.78 -17.40
N GLN A 306 -9.22 -4.21 -18.62
CA GLN A 306 -9.01 -5.64 -18.92
C GLN A 306 -7.83 -6.23 -18.13
N LEU A 307 -6.71 -5.50 -18.02
CA LEU A 307 -5.55 -5.93 -17.23
C LEU A 307 -5.85 -5.97 -15.72
N GLN A 308 -6.68 -5.03 -15.23
CA GLN A 308 -7.14 -5.01 -13.84
C GLN A 308 -7.95 -6.27 -13.50
N ASN A 309 -8.93 -6.63 -14.34
CA ASN A 309 -9.72 -7.85 -14.17
C ASN A 309 -8.83 -9.12 -14.20
N GLN A 310 -7.84 -9.18 -15.13
CA GLN A 310 -6.89 -10.30 -15.19
C GLN A 310 -6.00 -10.40 -13.95
N LEU A 311 -5.66 -9.28 -13.31
CA LEU A 311 -4.94 -9.26 -12.04
C LEU A 311 -5.79 -9.84 -10.91
N ASP A 312 -7.05 -9.44 -10.83
CA ASP A 312 -7.98 -9.87 -9.79
C ASP A 312 -8.32 -11.37 -9.94
N ASP A 313 -8.54 -11.86 -11.18
CA ASP A 313 -8.69 -13.28 -11.50
C ASP A 313 -7.46 -14.09 -11.04
N LYS A 314 -6.25 -13.62 -11.35
CA LYS A 314 -5.00 -14.28 -10.95
C LYS A 314 -4.77 -14.23 -9.44
N GLN A 315 -5.20 -13.19 -8.75
CA GLN A 315 -5.17 -13.12 -7.30
C GLN A 315 -6.16 -14.12 -6.67
N GLY A 316 -7.31 -14.37 -7.31
CA GLY A 316 -8.24 -15.43 -6.95
C GLY A 316 -7.63 -16.83 -7.10
N GLU A 317 -6.99 -17.11 -8.23
CA GLU A 317 -6.27 -18.37 -8.49
C GLU A 317 -5.16 -18.63 -7.46
N ILE A 318 -4.35 -17.61 -7.15
CA ILE A 318 -3.32 -17.66 -6.11
C ILE A 318 -3.94 -17.98 -4.74
N ASN A 319 -5.10 -17.41 -4.40
CA ASN A 319 -5.78 -17.69 -3.13
C ASN A 319 -6.27 -19.14 -3.05
N SER A 320 -6.82 -19.71 -4.14
CA SER A 320 -7.20 -21.13 -4.21
C SER A 320 -5.99 -22.03 -4.01
N LEU A 321 -4.92 -21.83 -4.80
CA LEU A 321 -3.70 -22.64 -4.74
C LEU A 321 -3.01 -22.60 -3.36
N ASN A 322 -3.11 -21.48 -2.63
CA ASN A 322 -2.64 -21.39 -1.25
C ASN A 322 -3.49 -22.24 -0.29
N SER A 323 -4.82 -22.27 -0.46
CA SER A 323 -5.74 -23.13 0.30
C SER A 323 -5.49 -24.61 0.01
N ASP A 324 -5.38 -24.98 -1.27
CA ASP A 324 -5.10 -26.36 -1.71
C ASP A 324 -3.77 -26.86 -1.15
N ARG A 325 -2.73 -26.01 -1.15
CA ARG A 325 -1.43 -26.30 -0.52
C ARG A 325 -1.57 -26.53 0.99
N GLN A 326 -2.35 -25.69 1.70
CA GLN A 326 -2.55 -25.83 3.14
C GLN A 326 -3.31 -27.12 3.49
N GLN A 327 -4.30 -27.50 2.68
CA GLN A 327 -4.99 -28.79 2.81
C GLN A 327 -4.02 -29.96 2.57
N ALA A 328 -3.20 -29.90 1.52
CA ALA A 328 -2.20 -30.93 1.22
C ALA A 328 -1.13 -31.06 2.32
N GLN A 329 -0.66 -29.96 2.92
CA GLN A 329 0.25 -29.98 4.08
C GLN A 329 -0.41 -30.60 5.32
N THR A 330 -1.71 -30.37 5.53
CA THR A 330 -2.47 -30.99 6.62
C THR A 330 -2.61 -32.49 6.42
N GLN A 331 -2.96 -32.92 5.20
CA GLN A 331 -3.04 -34.34 4.82
C GLN A 331 -1.69 -35.05 4.94
N LEU A 332 -0.60 -34.43 4.50
CA LEU A 332 0.77 -34.96 4.63
C LEU A 332 1.15 -35.16 6.11
N SER A 333 0.81 -34.20 6.97
CA SER A 333 1.09 -34.28 8.41
C SER A 333 0.32 -35.43 9.08
N GLU A 334 -0.93 -35.66 8.69
CA GLU A 334 -1.71 -36.78 9.21
C GLU A 334 -1.21 -38.14 8.68
N VAL A 335 -0.81 -38.23 7.40
CA VAL A 335 -0.17 -39.45 6.85
C VAL A 335 1.16 -39.76 7.55
N GLN A 336 1.96 -38.75 7.91
CA GLN A 336 3.18 -38.91 8.71
C GLN A 336 2.87 -39.40 10.14
N SER A 337 1.82 -38.85 10.77
CA SER A 337 1.28 -39.30 12.07
C SER A 337 0.83 -40.76 12.04
N GLN A 338 0.13 -41.19 10.99
CA GLN A 338 -0.29 -42.58 10.78
C GLN A 338 0.90 -43.51 10.51
N LEU A 339 1.88 -43.08 9.71
CA LEU A 339 3.09 -43.84 9.43
C LEU A 339 3.94 -44.07 10.69
N SER A 340 4.05 -43.07 11.58
CA SER A 340 4.71 -43.24 12.89
C SER A 340 4.01 -44.32 13.72
N LYS A 341 2.68 -44.21 13.90
CA LYS A 341 1.89 -45.20 14.66
C LYS A 341 2.00 -46.61 14.08
N ALA A 342 2.06 -46.74 12.75
CA ALA A 342 2.27 -48.02 12.07
C ALA A 342 3.68 -48.58 12.34
N SER A 343 4.71 -47.73 12.34
CA SER A 343 6.09 -48.11 12.70
C SER A 343 6.17 -48.56 14.17
N ASP A 344 5.60 -47.80 15.10
CA ASP A 344 5.56 -48.12 16.54
C ASP A 344 4.87 -49.48 16.78
N SER A 345 3.74 -49.71 16.10
CA SER A 345 3.00 -50.98 16.13
C SER A 345 3.82 -52.14 15.56
N SER A 346 4.49 -51.94 14.42
CA SER A 346 5.37 -52.94 13.83
C SER A 346 6.56 -53.29 14.74
N GLN A 347 7.15 -52.31 15.42
CA GLN A 347 8.22 -52.52 16.39
C GLN A 347 7.72 -53.26 17.64
N ASN A 348 6.50 -52.97 18.11
CA ASN A 348 5.87 -53.72 19.21
C ASN A 348 5.63 -55.19 18.82
N LEU A 349 5.10 -55.45 17.63
CA LEU A 349 4.92 -56.81 17.09
C LEU A 349 6.25 -57.56 16.91
N GLN A 350 7.32 -56.86 16.52
CA GLN A 350 8.68 -57.42 16.45
C GLN A 350 9.18 -57.90 17.82
N ILE A 351 8.89 -57.14 18.89
CA ILE A 351 9.23 -57.51 20.27
C ILE A 351 8.38 -58.71 20.72
N GLN A 352 7.05 -58.67 20.54
CA GLN A 352 6.16 -59.79 20.88
C GLN A 352 6.56 -61.11 20.16
N LEU A 353 6.97 -61.03 18.90
CA LEU A 353 7.48 -62.18 18.15
C LEU A 353 8.78 -62.73 18.74
N THR A 354 9.67 -61.86 19.23
CA THR A 354 10.94 -62.24 19.87
C THR A 354 10.69 -62.93 21.21
N ASP A 355 9.81 -62.37 22.05
CA ASP A 355 9.39 -62.96 23.32
C ASP A 355 8.74 -64.34 23.11
N ALA A 356 7.85 -64.47 22.11
CA ALA A 356 7.22 -65.74 21.76
C ALA A 356 8.23 -66.79 21.25
N GLN A 357 9.25 -66.38 20.50
CA GLN A 357 10.35 -67.25 20.09
C GLN A 357 11.20 -67.71 21.28
N GLN A 358 11.48 -66.82 22.24
CA GLN A 358 12.20 -67.18 23.47
C GLN A 358 11.38 -68.16 24.33
N GLN A 359 10.07 -67.92 24.50
CA GLN A 359 9.16 -68.83 25.20
C GLN A 359 9.15 -70.23 24.54
N LEU A 360 9.02 -70.29 23.20
CA LEU A 360 9.14 -71.56 22.45
C LEU A 360 10.48 -72.26 22.67
N GLY A 361 11.59 -71.51 22.81
CA GLY A 361 12.88 -72.04 23.24
C GLY A 361 12.80 -72.71 24.61
N THR A 362 12.32 -72.00 25.63
CA THR A 362 12.22 -72.55 27.00
C THR A 362 11.27 -73.75 27.11
N PHE A 363 10.14 -73.77 26.38
CA PHE A 363 9.27 -74.94 26.33
C PHE A 363 9.94 -76.14 25.65
N ARG A 364 10.77 -75.91 24.63
CA ARG A 364 11.54 -76.98 23.96
C ARG A 364 12.58 -77.61 24.89
N GLU A 365 13.26 -76.79 25.69
CA GLU A 365 14.19 -77.26 26.74
C GLU A 365 13.46 -78.04 27.83
N GLN A 366 12.31 -77.56 28.31
CA GLN A 366 11.48 -78.27 29.30
C GLN A 366 11.00 -79.63 28.77
N ILE A 367 10.52 -79.71 27.53
CA ILE A 367 10.14 -80.97 26.87
C ILE A 367 11.34 -81.91 26.78
N GLN A 368 12.53 -81.42 26.45
CA GLN A 368 13.75 -82.23 26.37
C GLN A 368 14.20 -82.74 27.75
N GLN A 369 14.04 -81.95 28.82
CA GLN A 369 14.29 -82.38 30.19
C GLN A 369 13.29 -83.47 30.63
N GLN A 370 11.99 -83.26 30.40
CA GLN A 370 10.93 -84.23 30.72
C GLN A 370 11.11 -85.54 29.94
N GLN A 371 11.56 -85.48 28.69
CA GLN A 371 11.88 -86.66 27.89
C GLN A 371 13.03 -87.46 28.51
N GLY A 372 14.11 -86.78 28.95
CA GLY A 372 15.22 -87.42 29.66
C GLY A 372 14.82 -88.01 31.02
N GLU A 373 13.91 -87.37 31.76
CA GLU A 373 13.36 -87.89 33.00
C GLU A 373 12.47 -89.11 32.77
N LEU A 374 11.64 -89.12 31.73
CA LEU A 374 10.86 -90.29 31.29
C LEU A 374 11.75 -91.47 30.92
N ASP A 375 12.84 -91.24 30.19
CA ASP A 375 13.76 -92.31 29.78
C ASP A 375 14.60 -92.84 30.95
N ARG A 376 14.93 -92.00 31.93
CA ARG A 376 15.46 -92.44 33.24
C ARG A 376 14.43 -93.30 34.00
N LEU A 377 13.19 -92.82 34.15
CA LEU A 377 12.13 -93.56 34.85
C LEU A 377 11.84 -94.92 34.20
N ARG A 378 11.93 -95.01 32.86
CA ARG A 378 11.87 -96.28 32.13
C ARG A 378 13.02 -97.22 32.51
N ALA A 379 14.25 -96.73 32.58
CA ALA A 379 15.41 -97.53 32.97
C ALA A 379 15.34 -98.00 34.44
N ASP A 380 14.96 -97.11 35.36
CA ASP A 380 14.77 -97.44 36.78
C ASP A 380 13.62 -98.46 36.98
N ASN A 381 12.55 -98.37 36.18
CA ASN A 381 11.45 -99.35 36.18
C ASN A 381 11.89 -100.71 35.61
N GLN A 382 12.63 -100.75 34.50
CA GLN A 382 13.21 -101.99 33.95
C GLN A 382 14.15 -102.67 34.94
N ASN A 383 14.99 -101.91 35.64
CA ASN A 383 15.87 -102.42 36.68
C ASN A 383 15.07 -102.98 37.89
N SER A 384 14.00 -102.29 38.29
CA SER A 384 13.10 -102.76 39.35
C SER A 384 12.38 -104.05 38.96
N GLN A 385 11.91 -104.16 37.71
CA GLN A 385 11.30 -105.39 37.18
C GLN A 385 12.31 -106.54 37.13
N LYS A 386 13.58 -106.28 36.78
CA LYS A 386 14.64 -107.28 36.87
C LYS A 386 14.86 -107.75 38.31
N GLN A 387 14.98 -106.83 39.27
CA GLN A 387 15.12 -107.17 40.69
C GLN A 387 13.92 -107.97 41.22
N LEU A 388 12.70 -107.66 40.76
CA LEU A 388 11.49 -108.41 41.10
C LEU A 388 11.54 -109.83 40.53
N ASN A 389 11.97 -110.01 39.28
CA ASN A 389 12.17 -111.33 38.67
C ASN A 389 13.26 -112.12 39.42
N ASP A 390 14.39 -111.50 39.75
CA ASP A 390 15.48 -112.11 40.52
C ASP A 390 14.99 -112.54 41.92
N LYS A 391 14.14 -111.72 42.57
CA LYS A 391 13.51 -112.04 43.86
C LYS A 391 12.48 -113.16 43.75
N GLN A 392 11.70 -113.21 42.68
CA GLN A 392 10.73 -114.28 42.45
C GLN A 392 11.44 -115.61 42.15
N GLY A 393 12.59 -115.60 41.47
CA GLY A 393 13.48 -116.75 41.35
C GLY A 393 14.06 -117.22 42.70
N GLN A 394 14.41 -116.29 43.60
CA GLN A 394 14.82 -116.61 44.97
C GLN A 394 13.67 -117.23 45.78
N ILE A 395 12.44 -116.75 45.63
CA ILE A 395 11.25 -117.34 46.27
C ILE A 395 11.02 -118.77 45.77
N ILE A 396 11.01 -119.01 44.45
CA ILE A 396 10.85 -120.36 43.88
C ILE A 396 11.93 -121.33 44.39
N ASN A 397 13.17 -120.86 44.53
CA ASN A 397 14.25 -121.69 45.10
C ASN A 397 14.02 -122.01 46.58
N LEU A 398 13.56 -121.04 47.38
CA LEU A 398 13.22 -121.25 48.79
C LEU A 398 11.99 -122.15 48.97
N GLU A 399 10.96 -122.01 48.12
CA GLU A 399 9.81 -122.93 48.07
C GLU A 399 10.25 -124.36 47.73
N GLN A 400 11.22 -124.53 46.81
CA GLN A 400 11.79 -125.84 46.51
C GLN A 400 12.57 -126.41 47.72
N GLN A 401 13.36 -125.59 48.42
CA GLN A 401 14.07 -126.01 49.65
C GLN A 401 13.09 -126.37 50.78
N ILE A 402 12.03 -125.58 50.99
CA ILE A 402 10.99 -125.86 51.99
C ILE A 402 10.27 -127.17 51.67
N ASN A 403 9.96 -127.44 50.39
CA ASN A 403 9.37 -128.72 49.99
C ASN A 403 10.33 -129.90 50.19
N GLN A 404 11.64 -129.74 49.92
CA GLN A 404 12.64 -130.77 50.21
C GLN A 404 12.76 -131.05 51.72
N GLN A 405 12.78 -130.00 52.56
CA GLN A 405 12.77 -130.11 54.01
C GLN A 405 11.47 -130.75 54.52
N LYS A 406 10.32 -130.42 53.94
CA LYS A 406 9.03 -131.05 54.27
C LYS A 406 9.05 -132.55 54.00
N VAL A 407 9.57 -132.98 52.85
CA VAL A 407 9.74 -134.42 52.54
C VAL A 407 10.73 -135.09 53.50
N GLN A 408 11.83 -134.42 53.89
CA GLN A 408 12.73 -134.93 54.93
C GLN A 408 12.05 -135.06 56.30
N ILE A 409 11.19 -134.12 56.68
CA ILE A 409 10.41 -134.16 57.93
C ILE A 409 9.35 -135.27 57.88
N GLU A 410 8.69 -135.47 56.73
CA GLU A 410 7.74 -136.57 56.54
C GLU A 410 8.41 -137.94 56.66
N GLU A 411 9.61 -138.11 56.09
CA GLU A 411 10.40 -139.35 56.25
C GLU A 411 10.98 -139.49 57.67
N GLN A 412 11.43 -138.41 58.32
CA GLN A 412 11.83 -138.46 59.73
C GLN A 412 10.66 -138.83 60.65
N ASN A 413 9.46 -138.33 60.39
CA ASN A 413 8.25 -138.73 61.11
C ASN A 413 7.88 -140.19 60.86
N ARG A 414 8.07 -140.70 59.64
CA ARG A 414 7.92 -142.11 59.32
C ARG A 414 8.91 -142.99 60.09
N VAL A 415 10.18 -142.60 60.13
CA VAL A 415 11.23 -143.29 60.90
C VAL A 415 10.94 -143.25 62.40
N ASN A 416 10.52 -142.10 62.93
CA ASN A 416 10.07 -141.99 64.32
C ASN A 416 8.88 -142.92 64.60
N HIS A 417 7.90 -143.01 63.70
CA HIS A 417 6.75 -143.90 63.88
C HIS A 417 7.14 -145.39 63.87
N ASP A 418 8.06 -145.80 63.00
CA ASP A 418 8.61 -147.16 62.97
C ASP A 418 9.44 -147.49 64.23
N LEU A 419 10.24 -146.54 64.72
CA LEU A 419 10.94 -146.65 66.01
C LEU A 419 9.96 -146.72 67.19
N GLN A 420 8.90 -145.93 67.18
CA GLN A 420 7.89 -145.90 68.23
C GLN A 420 7.07 -147.20 68.25
N HIS A 421 6.74 -147.76 67.09
CA HIS A 421 6.16 -149.10 66.97
C HIS A 421 7.10 -150.20 67.51
N LYS A 422 8.41 -150.12 67.22
CA LYS A 422 9.42 -151.03 67.79
C LYS A 422 9.53 -150.91 69.31
N ILE A 423 9.44 -149.70 69.86
CA ILE A 423 9.39 -149.47 71.31
C ILE A 423 8.15 -150.16 71.91
N THR A 424 6.96 -149.95 71.34
CA THR A 424 5.74 -150.63 71.82
C THR A 424 5.83 -152.16 71.73
N GLN A 425 6.45 -152.72 70.68
CA GLN A 425 6.71 -154.17 70.61
C GLN A 425 7.68 -154.65 71.71
N GLN A 426 8.69 -153.86 72.06
CA GLN A 426 9.63 -154.18 73.15
C GLN A 426 8.97 -154.03 74.53
N GLU A 427 8.15 -153.01 74.75
CA GLU A 427 7.33 -152.84 75.97
C GLU A 427 6.36 -154.02 76.16
N GLN A 428 5.77 -154.50 75.07
CA GLN A 428 4.89 -155.68 75.08
C GLN A 428 5.67 -156.96 75.43
N GLN A 429 6.86 -157.17 74.86
CA GLN A 429 7.75 -158.29 75.24
C GLN A 429 8.20 -158.23 76.71
N VAL A 430 8.56 -157.04 77.23
CA VAL A 430 8.91 -156.85 78.64
C VAL A 430 7.72 -157.15 79.56
N THR A 431 6.50 -156.82 79.12
CA THR A 431 5.26 -157.13 79.83
C THR A 431 5.00 -158.64 79.88
N GLU A 432 5.13 -159.35 78.75
CA GLU A 432 5.03 -160.82 78.70
C GLU A 432 6.09 -161.51 79.58
N LEU A 433 7.34 -161.07 79.52
CA LEU A 433 8.42 -161.61 80.36
C LEU A 433 8.16 -161.36 81.85
N SER A 434 7.60 -160.20 82.20
CA SER A 434 7.22 -159.87 83.58
C SER A 434 6.05 -160.73 84.08
N GLN A 435 5.07 -161.04 83.23
CA GLN A 435 4.01 -162.01 83.55
C GLN A 435 4.54 -163.44 83.70
N GLN A 436 5.50 -163.85 82.86
CA GLN A 436 6.16 -165.16 82.97
C GLN A 436 6.97 -165.28 84.27
N ILE A 437 7.67 -164.21 84.69
CA ILE A 437 8.37 -164.15 85.99
C ILE A 437 7.35 -164.27 87.14
N ALA A 438 6.27 -163.48 87.13
CA ALA A 438 5.24 -163.56 88.17
C ALA A 438 4.59 -164.95 88.27
N ALA A 439 4.32 -165.61 87.14
CA ALA A 439 3.78 -166.96 87.10
C ALA A 439 4.78 -168.01 87.64
N LYS A 440 6.07 -167.88 87.32
CA LYS A 440 7.15 -168.72 87.88
C LYS A 440 7.27 -168.53 89.40
N GLU A 441 7.18 -167.29 89.87
CA GLU A 441 7.32 -166.94 91.28
C GLU A 441 6.11 -167.38 92.11
N GLN A 442 4.89 -167.31 91.54
CA GLN A 442 3.70 -167.92 92.12
C GLN A 442 3.84 -169.45 92.24
N ALA A 443 4.34 -170.14 91.20
CA ALA A 443 4.58 -171.58 91.23
C ALA A 443 5.62 -171.98 92.30
N ILE A 444 6.73 -171.23 92.41
CA ILE A 444 7.76 -171.44 93.45
C ILE A 444 7.15 -171.34 94.86
N ASN A 445 6.29 -170.35 95.11
CA ASN A 445 5.63 -170.18 96.40
C ASN A 445 4.63 -171.33 96.69
N GLN A 446 3.93 -171.85 95.67
CA GLN A 446 3.07 -173.03 95.83
C GLN A 446 3.87 -174.28 96.23
N THR A 447 4.98 -174.58 95.55
CA THR A 447 5.85 -175.73 95.89
C THR A 447 6.46 -175.59 97.30
N LYS A 448 6.81 -174.37 97.71
CA LYS A 448 7.38 -174.07 99.02
C LYS A 448 6.42 -174.37 100.17
N GLU A 449 5.13 -174.06 100.02
CA GLU A 449 4.13 -174.31 101.06
C GLU A 449 3.65 -175.79 101.05
N GLN A 450 3.70 -176.49 99.91
CA GLN A 450 3.48 -177.94 99.84
C GLN A 450 4.52 -178.72 100.67
N LEU A 451 5.82 -178.45 100.47
CA LEU A 451 6.92 -179.07 101.22
C LEU A 451 6.77 -178.88 102.75
N LYS A 452 6.29 -177.72 103.16
CA LYS A 452 6.07 -177.35 104.57
C LYS A 452 4.93 -178.15 105.22
N GLN A 453 3.88 -178.48 104.47
CA GLN A 453 2.82 -179.38 104.94
C GLN A 453 3.31 -180.84 105.05
N GLU A 454 4.13 -181.30 104.10
CA GLU A 454 4.70 -182.66 104.12
C GLU A 454 5.64 -182.88 105.33
N ILE A 455 6.46 -181.89 105.67
CA ILE A 455 7.31 -181.92 106.87
C ILE A 455 6.47 -182.08 108.15
N ALA A 456 5.42 -181.27 108.31
CA ALA A 456 4.56 -181.34 109.49
C ALA A 456 3.85 -182.70 109.65
N GLN A 457 3.42 -183.32 108.54
CA GLN A 457 2.85 -184.67 108.56
C GLN A 457 3.88 -185.74 108.99
N LYS A 458 5.14 -185.62 108.55
CA LYS A 458 6.22 -186.54 108.96
C LYS A 458 6.54 -186.43 110.45
N GLU A 459 6.59 -185.22 111.00
CA GLU A 459 6.83 -185.01 112.44
C GLU A 459 5.72 -185.64 113.30
N GLN A 460 4.45 -185.46 112.90
CA GLN A 460 3.30 -186.05 113.58
C GLN A 460 3.31 -187.59 113.53
N GLN A 461 3.81 -188.18 112.44
CA GLN A 461 3.98 -189.63 112.26
C GLN A 461 5.13 -190.22 113.10
N VAL A 462 6.17 -189.43 113.43
CA VAL A 462 7.26 -189.84 114.33
C VAL A 462 6.82 -189.77 115.80
N ALA A 463 5.96 -188.82 116.16
CA ALA A 463 5.47 -188.66 117.54
C ALA A 463 4.64 -189.86 118.02
N SER A 464 3.73 -190.39 117.18
CA SER A 464 2.87 -191.53 117.52
C SER A 464 3.66 -192.83 117.73
N LEU A 465 4.62 -193.13 116.85
CA LEU A 465 5.47 -194.34 116.95
C LEU A 465 6.30 -194.41 118.25
N ARG A 466 6.64 -193.26 118.85
CA ARG A 466 7.32 -193.20 120.16
C ARG A 466 6.40 -193.56 121.34
N GLN A 467 5.11 -193.27 121.24
CA GLN A 467 4.14 -193.57 122.30
C GLN A 467 3.80 -195.07 122.39
N GLU A 468 3.82 -195.74 121.23
CA GLU A 468 3.68 -197.20 121.11
C GLU A 468 4.83 -197.95 121.82
N THR A 469 6.06 -197.42 121.71
CA THR A 469 7.26 -198.05 122.27
C THR A 469 7.34 -197.93 123.79
N THR A 470 6.91 -196.80 124.38
CA THR A 470 6.85 -196.64 125.85
C THR A 470 5.86 -197.61 126.50
N LYS A 471 4.65 -197.76 125.94
CA LYS A 471 3.64 -198.70 126.47
C LYS A 471 4.11 -200.15 126.49
N ARG A 472 4.93 -200.56 125.53
CA ARG A 472 5.46 -201.92 125.47
C ARG A 472 6.43 -202.20 126.63
N SER A 473 7.27 -201.23 126.98
CA SER A 473 8.21 -201.35 128.11
C SER A 473 7.51 -201.47 129.46
N GLU A 474 6.37 -200.81 129.66
CA GLU A 474 5.61 -200.86 130.92
C GLU A 474 4.95 -202.24 131.13
N LEU A 475 4.50 -202.89 130.04
CA LEU A 475 3.91 -204.23 130.09
C LEU A 475 4.93 -205.33 130.43
N GLU A 476 6.17 -205.23 129.92
CA GLU A 476 7.23 -206.20 130.25
C GLU A 476 7.62 -206.16 131.74
N ILE A 477 7.61 -204.97 132.36
CA ILE A 477 7.82 -204.81 133.81
C ILE A 477 6.71 -205.49 134.62
N GLN A 478 5.43 -205.26 134.25
CA GLN A 478 4.29 -205.88 134.96
C GLN A 478 4.27 -207.42 134.86
N ILE A 479 4.82 -208.00 133.79
CA ILE A 479 4.99 -209.45 133.65
C ILE A 479 6.10 -209.95 134.57
N SER A 480 7.22 -209.24 134.68
CA SER A 480 8.34 -209.63 135.55
C SER A 480 7.95 -209.72 137.03
N ASP A 481 7.17 -208.76 137.54
CA ASP A 481 6.79 -208.75 138.95
C ASP A 481 5.71 -209.80 139.30
N ARG A 482 4.85 -210.17 138.34
CA ARG A 482 3.90 -211.28 138.53
C ARG A 482 4.60 -212.65 138.62
N ILE A 483 5.74 -212.83 137.96
CA ILE A 483 6.53 -214.07 138.04
C ILE A 483 7.15 -214.21 139.45
N LYS A 484 7.74 -213.15 140.00
CA LYS A 484 8.33 -213.15 141.36
C LYS A 484 7.32 -213.53 142.45
N LEU A 485 6.07 -213.08 142.31
CA LEU A 485 5.00 -213.39 143.27
C LEU A 485 4.63 -214.89 143.30
N ILE A 486 4.74 -215.58 142.17
CA ILE A 486 4.50 -217.03 142.07
C ILE A 486 5.64 -217.81 142.75
N GLU A 487 6.89 -217.36 142.56
CA GLU A 487 8.08 -217.93 143.21
C GLU A 487 7.97 -217.90 144.75
N GLN A 488 7.54 -216.75 145.31
CA GLN A 488 7.40 -216.56 146.75
C GLN A 488 6.28 -217.41 147.38
N LEU A 489 5.17 -217.63 146.67
CA LEU A 489 4.07 -218.45 147.16
C LEU A 489 4.40 -219.95 147.20
N ASN A 490 5.24 -220.44 146.29
CA ASN A 490 5.71 -221.83 146.33
C ASN A 490 6.63 -222.09 147.54
N GLN A 491 7.57 -221.17 147.83
CA GLN A 491 8.48 -221.33 148.99
C GLN A 491 7.73 -221.42 150.33
N GLN A 492 6.63 -220.68 150.50
CA GLN A 492 5.87 -220.71 151.77
C GLN A 492 5.11 -222.02 152.02
N LEU A 493 4.87 -222.86 151.01
CA LEU A 493 4.20 -224.15 151.19
C LEU A 493 5.20 -225.27 151.53
N GLU A 494 6.36 -225.29 150.86
CA GLU A 494 7.42 -226.28 151.08
C GLU A 494 8.03 -226.18 152.50
N GLU A 495 7.95 -225.01 153.13
CA GLU A 495 8.41 -224.78 154.51
C GLU A 495 7.43 -225.33 155.58
N GLN A 496 6.17 -225.60 155.25
CA GLN A 496 5.21 -226.25 156.15
C GLN A 496 5.37 -227.79 156.20
N GLU A 497 5.70 -228.43 155.07
CA GLU A 497 5.84 -229.90 155.01
C GLU A 497 7.07 -230.41 155.79
N LYS A 498 8.03 -229.52 156.10
CA LYS A 498 9.32 -229.87 156.70
C LYS A 498 9.33 -229.92 158.24
N ASN A 499 8.25 -229.49 158.91
CA ASN A 499 8.18 -229.39 160.36
C ASN A 499 7.35 -230.53 161.00
N ASN A 500 7.70 -231.78 160.68
CA ASN A 500 7.05 -232.97 161.22
C ASN A 500 8.07 -234.05 161.61
N GLY A 501 8.47 -234.06 162.89
CA GLY A 501 9.08 -235.23 163.54
C GLY A 501 10.58 -235.18 163.88
N LEU A 502 10.89 -235.67 165.09
CA LEU A 502 12.18 -236.14 165.61
C LEU A 502 13.37 -235.16 165.68
N LEU A 503 13.56 -234.59 166.88
CA LEU A 503 14.89 -234.34 167.44
C LEU A 503 14.96 -234.77 168.91
N ASP A 504 14.69 -236.06 169.14
CA ASP A 504 14.81 -236.78 170.41
C ASP A 504 15.26 -238.22 170.04
N LEU A 505 16.37 -238.81 170.50
CA LEU A 505 17.39 -238.36 171.46
C LEU A 505 18.81 -238.46 170.86
N LYS A 506 19.66 -237.46 171.11
CA LYS A 506 21.07 -237.65 171.53
C LYS A 506 21.58 -236.33 172.15
N GLY A 507 21.64 -236.14 173.47
CA GLY A 507 21.61 -237.13 174.55
C GLY A 507 23.03 -237.43 175.03
N ASN A 508 23.38 -236.84 176.18
CA ASN A 508 24.51 -237.07 177.07
C ASN A 508 25.87 -237.52 176.46
N GLU A 509 26.87 -236.65 176.54
CA GLU A 509 28.04 -236.89 177.43
C GLU A 509 28.92 -235.63 177.63
N GLN A 510 28.44 -234.69 178.45
CA GLN A 510 29.31 -233.77 179.21
C GLN A 510 28.95 -233.71 180.70
N GLN A 511 28.49 -234.85 181.24
CA GLN A 511 28.49 -235.13 182.68
C GLN A 511 29.94 -235.45 183.11
N GLY A 512 30.81 -234.44 183.19
CA GLY A 512 32.25 -234.67 183.43
C GLY A 512 33.11 -233.46 183.78
N LEU A 513 32.53 -232.24 183.78
CA LEU A 513 33.22 -231.02 184.22
C LEU A 513 32.18 -230.03 184.83
N ILE A 514 31.38 -230.36 185.85
CA ILE A 514 31.61 -231.13 187.10
C ILE A 514 32.79 -230.62 187.95
N GLU A 515 32.48 -230.45 189.24
CA GLU A 515 33.29 -230.23 190.44
C GLU A 515 34.41 -229.16 190.49
N SER A 516 35.03 -228.73 189.39
CA SER A 516 36.17 -227.79 189.44
C SER A 516 35.82 -226.34 189.83
N LEU A 517 34.54 -226.02 190.04
CA LEU A 517 34.08 -224.81 190.74
C LEU A 517 33.11 -225.12 191.89
N ARG A 518 33.29 -226.28 192.54
CA ARG A 518 32.57 -226.65 193.77
C ARG A 518 33.45 -226.63 195.03
N SER A 519 34.75 -226.36 194.90
CA SER A 519 35.72 -226.41 196.02
C SER A 519 36.76 -225.28 196.03
N GLN A 520 36.42 -224.10 195.50
CA GLN A 520 37.08 -222.83 195.82
C GLN A 520 36.08 -221.67 195.62
N LEU A 521 35.96 -220.69 196.51
CA LEU A 521 36.27 -220.65 197.95
C LEU A 521 35.38 -219.50 198.48
N ALA A 522 34.44 -219.64 199.44
CA ALA A 522 34.38 -220.50 200.62
C ALA A 522 35.38 -220.15 201.74
N GLU A 523 35.86 -218.91 201.78
CA GLU A 523 36.31 -218.13 202.96
C GLU A 523 36.59 -216.69 202.46
N GLN A 524 36.20 -215.58 203.09
CA GLN A 524 35.51 -215.25 204.35
C GLN A 524 34.76 -213.89 204.16
N SER A 525 33.86 -213.39 204.99
CA SER A 525 32.99 -213.92 206.06
C SER A 525 32.06 -212.77 206.53
N SER A 526 30.91 -213.10 207.15
CA SER A 526 30.06 -212.17 207.93
C SER A 526 29.31 -211.04 207.16
N LEU A 527 28.13 -210.56 207.57
CA LEU A 527 27.14 -210.99 208.58
C LEU A 527 25.76 -210.34 208.25
N THR A 528 24.66 -210.74 208.92
CA THR A 528 23.35 -210.01 209.02
C THR A 528 22.52 -209.77 207.73
N GLU A 529 21.17 -209.66 207.68
CA GLU A 529 20.02 -210.04 208.54
C GLU A 529 18.66 -209.84 207.76
N LYS A 530 17.52 -210.46 208.20
CA LYS A 530 16.08 -210.04 208.02
C LYS A 530 15.29 -210.10 206.66
N ILE A 531 14.10 -210.77 206.69
CA ILE A 531 12.73 -210.39 206.16
C ILE A 531 12.19 -210.73 204.70
N SER A 532 11.22 -211.70 204.61
CA SER A 532 9.79 -211.71 204.07
C SER A 532 9.22 -211.35 202.64
N THR A 533 8.42 -212.28 202.01
CA THR A 533 7.06 -212.21 201.27
C THR A 533 6.69 -211.55 199.87
N SER A 534 5.81 -212.23 199.03
CA SER A 534 4.65 -211.74 198.12
C SER A 534 4.69 -211.50 196.54
N SER A 535 3.52 -211.57 195.79
CA SER A 535 3.02 -210.76 194.57
C SER A 535 2.52 -211.41 193.17
N THR A 536 1.85 -210.68 192.21
CA THR A 536 0.91 -211.19 191.09
C THR A 536 0.56 -210.36 189.76
N TYR A 537 -0.01 -210.97 188.66
CA TYR A 537 -0.97 -210.49 187.52
C TYR A 537 -0.52 -210.06 186.04
N LYS A 538 -1.31 -209.87 184.89
CA LYS A 538 -2.57 -210.46 184.22
C LYS A 538 -3.19 -209.73 182.90
N THR A 539 -3.66 -210.43 181.79
CA THR A 539 -4.74 -210.12 180.67
C THR A 539 -4.60 -209.00 179.53
N TRP A 540 -5.30 -208.85 178.33
CA TRP A 540 -6.04 -209.68 177.24
C TRP A 540 -6.74 -208.91 175.98
N ALA A 541 -6.94 -209.54 174.77
CA ALA A 541 -8.04 -209.47 173.68
C ALA A 541 -8.31 -208.41 172.48
N ILE A 542 -8.84 -208.88 171.28
CA ILE A 542 -10.05 -208.47 170.41
C ILE A 542 -10.19 -207.31 169.27
N ILE A 543 -10.75 -207.64 168.04
CA ILE A 543 -11.73 -206.95 167.06
C ILE A 543 -11.50 -205.87 165.89
N LEU A 544 -12.28 -206.01 164.77
CA LEU A 544 -12.90 -205.17 163.64
C LEU A 544 -12.36 -203.90 162.88
N LEU A 545 -12.64 -203.89 161.54
CA LEU A 545 -13.34 -202.91 160.62
C LEU A 545 -12.94 -201.40 160.45
N GLY A 546 -12.96 -200.87 159.20
CA GLY A 546 -12.98 -199.41 158.90
C GLY A 546 -12.98 -198.98 157.40
N ILE A 547 -13.82 -198.01 157.02
CA ILE A 547 -13.98 -197.40 155.66
C ILE A 547 -13.45 -195.94 155.69
N LEU A 548 -13.06 -195.29 154.56
CA LEU A 548 -13.65 -194.02 154.01
C LEU A 548 -12.82 -193.22 152.95
N LEU A 549 -13.54 -192.72 151.93
CA LEU A 549 -13.55 -191.34 151.34
C LEU A 549 -12.29 -190.61 150.75
N THR A 550 -12.38 -190.36 149.43
CA THR A 550 -12.34 -189.05 148.70
C THR A 550 -11.17 -188.04 148.73
N LEU A 551 -11.18 -187.25 147.63
CA LEU A 551 -11.25 -185.78 147.57
C LEU A 551 -10.00 -185.01 147.13
N ALA A 552 -10.29 -183.77 146.68
CA ALA A 552 -9.42 -182.62 146.51
C ALA A 552 -8.32 -182.75 145.43
N SER A 553 -7.90 -181.70 144.71
CA SER A 553 -8.28 -180.30 144.43
C SER A 553 -7.09 -179.81 143.53
N ALA A 554 -6.81 -178.56 143.15
CA ALA A 554 -7.33 -177.23 143.50
C ALA A 554 -6.92 -176.21 142.42
N ILE A 555 -7.52 -175.01 142.45
CA ILE A 555 -6.89 -173.65 142.44
C ILE A 555 -5.74 -173.39 141.43
N SER A 556 -5.65 -172.27 140.70
CA SER A 556 -6.27 -170.93 140.73
C SER A 556 -6.52 -170.45 139.28
N ALA A 557 -7.57 -169.69 138.93
CA ALA A 557 -7.85 -168.30 139.32
C ALA A 557 -6.75 -167.30 138.89
N GLN A 558 -7.02 -166.10 138.37
CA GLN A 558 -8.25 -165.38 137.99
C GLN A 558 -7.88 -164.46 136.78
N SER A 559 -8.72 -164.26 135.76
CA SER A 559 -9.98 -163.49 135.71
C SER A 559 -9.82 -161.97 135.80
N TYR A 560 -10.77 -161.26 135.17
CA TYR A 560 -10.82 -159.81 134.89
C TYR A 560 -9.91 -159.32 133.75
N LEU A 561 -10.39 -159.14 132.51
CA LEU A 561 -11.74 -159.34 131.95
C LEU A 561 -11.68 -160.47 130.90
N PHE A 562 -12.35 -161.62 131.04
CA PHE A 562 -13.25 -162.09 132.11
C PHE A 562 -12.56 -163.03 133.10
#